data_AF-A0A2A5T2Y7-F1
#
_entry.id   AF-A0A2A5T2Y7-F1
#
_cell.length_a   1.000
_cell.length_b   1.000
_cell.length_c   1.000
_cell.angle_alpha   90.00
_cell.angle_beta   90.00
_cell.angle_gamma   90.00
#
_symmetry.space_group_name_H-M   'P 1'
#
loop_
_entity.id
_entity.type
_entity.pdbx_description
1 polymer ?
#
loop_
_entity_poly.entity_id
_entity_poly.type
_entity_poly.pdbx_seq_one_letter_code
_entity_poly.pdbx_strand_id
1 'polypeptide(L)' 'MACQAGIKEQIVKLAMSNAGIHDSSGVLLISNNTVVMVLKNLHTLRNYTPS' A
#
# COMPACT_ATOMS: atom_id res chain seq x y z
N MET A 1 -19.60 0.97 6.77
CA MET A 1 -18.79 -0.10 6.15
C MET A 1 -17.35 0.39 6.06
N ALA A 2 -16.54 0.15 7.09
CA ALA A 2 -15.19 0.70 7.25
C ALA A 2 -14.09 -0.27 6.77
N CYS A 3 -14.36 -1.04 5.71
CA CYS A 3 -13.57 -2.22 5.35
C CYS A 3 -12.38 -1.96 4.41
N GLN A 4 -12.18 -0.72 3.93
CA GLN A 4 -11.11 -0.42 2.96
C GLN A 4 -9.92 0.38 3.51
N ALA A 5 -10.10 1.12 4.61
CA ALA A 5 -9.01 1.94 5.16
C ALA A 5 -7.88 1.08 5.76
N GLY A 6 -8.23 -0.01 6.47
CA GLY A 6 -7.26 -0.88 7.14
C GLY A 6 -6.40 -1.71 6.18
N ILE A 7 -6.89 -2.05 4.98
CA ILE A 7 -6.10 -2.82 4.00
C ILE A 7 -4.97 -1.95 3.43
N LYS A 8 -5.26 -0.68 3.09
CA LYS A 8 -4.23 0.25 2.59
C LYS A 8 -3.08 0.40 3.58
N GLU A 9 -3.40 0.63 4.84
CA GLU A 9 -2.40 0.83 5.90
C GLU A 9 -1.54 -0.42 6.13
N GLN A 10 -2.15 -1.61 6.06
CA GLN A 10 -1.42 -2.87 6.12
C GLN A 10 -0.47 -3.07 4.93
N ILE A 11 -0.90 -2.72 3.70
CA ILE A 11 -0.03 -2.76 2.51
C ILE A 11 1.18 -1.85 2.71
N VAL A 12 0.97 -0.62 3.20
CA VAL A 12 2.06 0.35 3.46
C VAL A 12 3.02 -0.20 4.49
N LYS A 13 2.49 -0.65 5.63
CA LYS A 13 3.29 -1.12 6.77
C LYS A 13 4.14 -2.33 6.39
N LEU A 14 3.56 -3.26 5.65
CA LEU A 14 4.25 -4.47 5.22
C LEU A 14 5.34 -4.13 4.20
N ALA A 15 5.02 -3.34 3.18
CA ALA A 15 6.00 -2.88 2.18
C ALA A 15 7.15 -2.04 2.79
N MET A 16 6.85 -1.20 3.79
CA MET A 16 7.87 -0.43 4.53
C MET A 16 8.73 -1.30 5.45
N SER A 17 8.23 -2.48 5.85
CA SER A 17 8.96 -3.45 6.67
C SER A 17 9.86 -4.37 5.84
N ASN A 18 10.32 -3.92 4.67
CA ASN A 18 11.13 -4.69 3.71
C ASN A 18 10.44 -5.95 3.15
N ALA A 19 9.13 -6.11 3.35
CA ALA A 19 8.38 -7.12 2.62
C ALA A 19 8.24 -6.64 1.17
N GLY A 20 8.85 -7.35 0.22
CA GLY A 20 8.68 -7.04 -1.20
C GLY A 20 7.20 -7.07 -1.62
N ILE A 21 6.89 -6.54 -2.81
CA ILE A 21 5.52 -6.47 -3.36
C ILE A 21 4.84 -7.85 -3.35
N HIS A 22 5.60 -8.88 -3.74
CA HIS A 22 5.09 -10.26 -3.82
C HIS A 22 4.78 -10.84 -2.45
N ASP A 23 5.65 -10.63 -1.46
CA ASP A 23 5.43 -11.07 -0.08
C ASP A 23 4.20 -10.38 0.52
N SER A 24 4.09 -9.07 0.29
CA SER A 24 2.95 -8.29 0.77
C SER A 24 1.61 -8.74 0.17
N SER A 25 1.62 -9.16 -1.09
CA SER A 25 0.44 -9.71 -1.78
C SER A 25 0.00 -11.05 -1.18
N GLY A 26 0.96 -11.90 -0.79
CA GLY A 26 0.71 -13.21 -0.21
C GLY A 26 0.15 -13.13 1.20
N VAL A 27 0.71 -12.25 2.04
CA VAL A 27 0.25 -12.03 3.42
C VAL A 27 -1.17 -11.45 3.46
N LEU A 28 -1.47 -10.52 2.55
CA LEU A 28 -2.76 -9.81 2.53
C LEU A 28 -3.80 -10.45 1.61
N LEU A 29 -3.45 -11.53 0.91
CA LEU A 29 -4.32 -12.23 -0.05
C LEU A 29 -4.94 -11.29 -1.10
N ILE A 30 -4.14 -10.35 -1.61
CA ILE A 30 -4.54 -9.38 -2.64
C ILE A 30 -3.62 -9.44 -3.84
N SER A 31 -4.04 -8.86 -4.97
CA SER A 31 -3.18 -8.79 -6.16
C SER A 31 -1.97 -7.88 -5.95
N ASN A 32 -0.82 -8.28 -6.53
CA ASN A 32 0.35 -7.42 -6.71
C ASN A 32 -0.01 -6.06 -7.33
N ASN A 33 -0.97 -6.03 -8.26
CA ASN A 33 -1.40 -4.78 -8.89
C ASN A 33 -2.02 -3.81 -7.88
N THR A 34 -2.77 -4.32 -6.91
CA THR A 34 -3.33 -3.53 -5.81
C THR A 34 -2.23 -2.96 -4.92
N VAL A 35 -1.22 -3.77 -4.59
CA VAL A 35 -0.05 -3.33 -3.82
C VAL A 35 0.69 -2.20 -4.55
N VAL A 36 1.01 -2.40 -5.83
CA VAL A 36 1.67 -1.39 -6.67
C VAL A 36 0.86 -0.10 -6.76
N MET A 37 -0.46 -0.21 -6.95
CA MET A 37 -1.34 0.95 -7.02
C MET A 37 -1.33 1.75 -5.72
N VAL A 38 -1.41 1.08 -4.56
CA VAL A 38 -1.38 1.75 -3.25
C VAL A 38 -0.02 2.43 -3.02
N LEU A 39 1.08 1.75 -3.32
CA LEU A 39 2.43 2.28 -3.17
C LEU A 39 2.70 3.49 -4.09
N LYS A 40 2.27 3.43 -5.35
CA LYS A 40 2.37 4.57 -6.28
C LYS A 40 1.56 5.78 -5.77
N ASN A 41 0.35 5.56 -5.26
CA ASN A 41 -0.49 6.64 -4.72
C ASN A 41 0.11 7.30 -3.47
N LEU A 42 0.84 6.56 -2.62
CA LEU A 42 1.58 7.16 -1.49
C LEU A 42 2.69 8.10 -1.97
N HIS A 43 3.41 7.71 -3.03
CA HIS A 43 4.48 8.53 -3.59
C HIS A 43 3.95 9.83 -4.22
N THR A 44 2.77 9.77 -4.84
CA THR A 44 2.08 10.95 -5.37
C THR A 44 1.62 11.90 -4.25
N LEU A 45 1.13 11.37 -3.12
CA LEU A 45 0.73 12.19 -1.96
C LEU A 45 1.91 12.90 -1.29
N ARG A 46 3.13 12.35 -1.35
CA ARG A 46 4.33 13.01 -0.82
C ARG A 46 4.74 14.28 -1.61
N ASN A 47 4.25 14.43 -2.84
CA ASN A 47 4.49 15.62 -3.66
C ASN A 47 3.38 16.68 -3.52
N TYR A 48 2.42 16.50 -2.62
CA TYR A 48 1.45 17.55 -2.29
C TYR A 48 2.01 18.41 -1.13
N THR A 49 2.91 19.33 -1.46
CA THR A 49 3.17 20.51 -0.64
C THR A 49 2.08 21.54 -0.98
N PRO A 50 1.04 21.74 -0.14
CA PRO A 50 0.16 22.89 -0.31
C PRO A 50 1.03 24.14 -0.18
N SER A 51 0.97 24.98 -1.21
CA SER A 51 1.61 26.29 -1.26
C SER A 51 0.91 27.26 -0.31
#